data_AF-A0A4Z0KSG8-F1
#
_entry.id   AF-A0A4Z0KSG8-F1
#
_cell.length_a   1.000
_cell.length_b   1.000
_cell.length_c   1.000
_cell.angle_alpha   90.00
_cell.angle_beta   90.00
_cell.angle_gamma   90.00
#
_symmetry.space_group_name_H-M   'P 1'
#
loop_
_entity.id
_entity.type
_entity.pdbx_description
1 polymer ?
#
loop_
_entity_poly.entity_id
_entity_poly.type
_entity_poly.pdbx_seq_one_letter_code
_entity_poly.pdbx_strand_id
1 'polypeptide(L)' 'SSWSRPAIRLCATSAKWDEKWGYIKDGDNISRYAAATNSGISTNSRGDSDEWTFGAQMEIWW' A
#
# COMPACT_ATOMS: atom_id res chain seq x y z
N SER A 1 28.25 -5.70 -4.38
CA SER A 1 27.33 -5.88 -5.52
C SER A 1 25.91 -5.59 -5.05
N SER A 2 25.06 -4.96 -5.87
CA SER A 2 23.64 -4.69 -5.52
C SER A 2 22.81 -6.00 -5.38
N TRP A 3 23.31 -7.09 -5.96
CA TRP A 3 22.65 -8.40 -5.98
C TRP A 3 23.16 -9.37 -4.91
N SER A 4 24.12 -8.97 -4.08
CA SER A 4 24.68 -9.84 -3.04
C SER A 4 23.68 -10.06 -1.90
N ARG A 5 23.59 -11.30 -1.42
CA ARG A 5 22.85 -11.69 -0.21
C ARG A 5 23.71 -12.61 0.67
N PRO A 6 23.50 -12.62 1.99
CA PRO A 6 22.45 -11.90 2.75
C PRO A 6 22.63 -10.38 2.78
N ALA A 7 21.52 -9.65 2.91
CA ALA A 7 21.54 -8.22 3.20
C ALA A 7 20.68 -7.91 4.43
N ILE A 8 21.26 -7.21 5.40
CA ILE A 8 20.55 -6.62 6.54
C ILE A 8 20.41 -5.13 6.25
N ARG A 9 19.19 -4.61 6.37
CA ARG A 9 18.86 -3.22 6.08
C ARG A 9 18.19 -2.58 7.29
N LEU A 10 18.54 -1.31 7.52
CA LEU A 10 17.74 -0.36 8.26
C LEU A 10 17.06 0.54 7.24
N CYS A 11 15.74 0.64 7.31
CA CYS A 11 14.95 1.35 6.32
C CYS A 11 14.06 2.38 7.00
N ALA A 12 13.93 3.53 6.36
CA ALA A 12 12.87 4.49 6.60
C ALA A 12 12.15 4.70 5.26
N THR A 13 10.84 4.59 5.27
CA THR A 13 10.01 4.71 4.07
C THR A 13 8.89 5.68 4.35
N SER A 14 8.77 6.71 3.52
CA SER A 14 7.64 7.64 3.54
C SER A 14 6.88 7.49 2.24
N ALA A 15 5.55 7.45 2.34
CA ALA A 15 4.65 7.39 1.21
C ALA A 15 3.52 8.37 1.43
N LYS A 16 3.17 9.09 0.37
CA LYS A 16 2.01 9.97 0.31
C LYS A 16 1.18 9.55 -0.88
N TRP A 17 -0.13 9.40 -0.70
CA TRP A 17 -1.05 8.96 -1.74
C TRP A 17 -2.35 9.76 -1.70
N ASP A 18 -2.96 9.91 -2.88
CA ASP A 18 -4.27 10.52 -3.08
C ASP A 18 -5.07 9.67 -4.07
N GLU A 19 -5.82 8.71 -3.53
CA GLU A 19 -6.59 7.74 -4.31
C GLU A 19 -8.01 8.25 -4.58
N LYS A 20 -8.26 8.77 -5.79
CA LYS A 20 -9.59 9.28 -6.19
C LYS A 20 -10.63 8.19 -6.50
N TRP A 21 -10.22 6.93 -6.55
CA TRP A 21 -11.10 5.79 -6.86
C TRP A 21 -10.63 4.55 -6.12
N GLY A 22 -11.56 3.61 -5.94
CA GLY A 22 -11.27 2.29 -5.41
C GLY A 22 -12.29 1.29 -5.93
N TYR A 23 -11.98 0.01 -5.79
CA TYR A 23 -12.94 -1.06 -6.01
C TYR A 23 -14.04 -1.00 -4.96
N ILE A 24 -15.29 -1.20 -5.40
CA ILE A 24 -16.46 -1.19 -4.53
C ILE A 24 -16.31 -2.32 -3.52
N LYS A 25 -16.47 -1.96 -2.25
CA LYS A 25 -16.39 -2.87 -1.13
C LYS A 25 -17.80 -3.30 -0.75
N ASP A 26 -18.09 -4.57 -0.95
CA ASP A 26 -19.37 -5.20 -0.61
C ASP A 26 -19.19 -6.00 0.68
N GLY A 27 -19.23 -5.31 1.82
CA GLY A 27 -18.86 -5.87 3.12
C GLY A 27 -17.36 -6.15 3.21
N ASP A 28 -16.98 -7.43 3.30
CA ASP A 28 -15.56 -7.85 3.33
C ASP A 28 -15.03 -8.23 1.93
N ASN A 29 -15.92 -8.40 0.94
CA ASN A 29 -15.52 -8.74 -0.42
C ASN A 29 -15.20 -7.49 -1.24
N ILE A 30 -14.20 -7.60 -2.11
CA ILE A 30 -13.81 -6.54 -3.05
C ILE A 30 -14.40 -6.88 -4.41
N SER A 31 -15.31 -6.04 -4.89
CA SER A 31 -15.95 -6.19 -6.19
C SER A 31 -15.00 -5.80 -7.33
N ARG A 32 -15.29 -6.25 -8.55
CA ARG A 32 -14.52 -5.87 -9.75
C ARG A 32 -14.93 -4.51 -10.30
N TYR A 33 -16.01 -3.92 -9.79
CA TYR A 33 -16.46 -2.59 -10.16
C TYR A 33 -15.71 -1.54 -9.34
N ALA A 34 -15.32 -0.44 -9.99
CA ALA A 34 -14.71 0.71 -9.34
C ALA A 34 -15.74 1.81 -9.12
N ALA A 35 -15.58 2.56 -8.03
CA ALA A 35 -16.31 3.79 -7.79
C ALA A 35 -15.34 4.90 -7.36
N ALA A 36 -15.72 6.15 -7.63
CA ALA A 36 -14.97 7.29 -7.13
C ALA A 36 -15.19 7.45 -5.62
N THR A 37 -14.17 7.88 -4.89
CA THR A 37 -14.22 8.01 -3.43
C THR A 37 -15.27 9.01 -2.93
N ASN A 38 -15.65 9.97 -3.77
CA ASN A 38 -16.68 10.97 -3.48
C ASN A 38 -18.11 10.51 -3.79
N SER A 39 -18.31 9.30 -4.32
CA SER A 39 -19.61 8.85 -4.84
C SER A 39 -20.55 8.27 -3.77
N GLY A 40 -20.15 8.29 -2.48
CA GLY A 40 -20.92 7.73 -1.36
C GLY A 40 -20.97 6.20 -1.31
N ILE A 41 -20.35 5.52 -2.27
CA ILE A 41 -20.20 4.07 -2.34
C ILE A 41 -18.98 3.67 -1.51
N SER A 42 -19.12 2.64 -0.67
CA SER A 42 -17.98 2.09 0.06
C SER A 42 -16.97 1.50 -0.92
N THR A 43 -15.72 1.96 -0.86
CA THR A 43 -14.64 1.47 -1.71
C THR A 43 -13.44 1.07 -0.86
N ASN A 44 -12.51 0.30 -1.44
CA ASN A 44 -11.24 -0.03 -0.81
C ASN A 44 -10.15 1.07 -0.97
N SER A 45 -10.53 2.27 -1.42
CA SER A 45 -9.59 3.39 -1.54
C SER A 45 -9.07 3.82 -0.16
N ARG A 46 -7.79 4.16 -0.11
CA ARG A 46 -7.08 4.67 1.06
C ARG A 46 -7.20 6.19 1.21
N GLY A 47 -7.94 6.85 0.32
CA GLY A 47 -8.19 8.30 0.37
C GLY A 47 -6.96 9.15 0.07
N ASP A 48 -6.93 10.36 0.62
CA ASP A 48 -5.78 11.28 0.59
C ASP A 48 -5.10 11.25 1.96
N SER A 49 -3.91 10.65 2.04
CA SER A 49 -3.19 10.47 3.30
C SER A 49 -1.69 10.29 3.07
N ASP A 50 -0.92 10.56 4.12
CA ASP A 50 0.52 10.33 4.17
C ASP A 50 0.90 9.47 5.39
N GLU A 51 1.92 8.65 5.20
CA GLU A 51 2.42 7.75 6.23
C GLU A 51 3.92 7.55 6.10
N TRP A 52 4.57 7.32 7.24
CA TRP A 52 5.98 6.98 7.30
C TRP A 52 6.19 5.79 8.23
N THR A 53 7.16 4.95 7.89
CA THR A 53 7.49 3.72 8.62
C THR A 53 9.00 3.58 8.69
N PHE A 54 9.49 2.92 9.74
CA PHE A 54 10.90 2.59 9.90
C PHE A 54 11.06 1.21 10.51
N GLY A 55 12.16 0.53 10.20
CA GLY A 55 12.41 -0.81 10.72
C GLY A 55 13.71 -1.42 10.22
N ALA A 56 13.97 -2.63 10.70
CA ALA A 56 15.06 -3.47 10.23
C ALA A 56 14.50 -4.67 9.44
N GLN A 57 15.12 -5.01 8.31
CA GLN A 57 14.74 -6.15 7.47
C GLN A 57 15.98 -6.94 7.07
N MET A 58 15.87 -8.27 7.06
CA MET A 58 16.84 -9.17 6.44
C MET A 58 16.22 -9.84 5.22
N GLU A 59 16.97 -9.94 4.12
CA GLU A 59 16.55 -10.64 2.91
C GLU A 59 17.73 -11.49 2.41
N ILE A 60 17.46 -12.76 2.09
CA ILE A 60 18.45 -13.78 1.72
C ILE A 60 17.86 -14.74 0.69
N TRP A 61 18.69 -15.24 -0.22
CA TRP A 61 18.43 -16.40 -1.07
C TRP A 61 19.74 -17.17 -1.26
N TRP A 62 19.66 -18.47 -1.57
CA TRP A 62 20.80 -19.35 -1.86
C TRP A 62 20.56 -20.11 -3.16
#